data_AF-C3ZJZ1-F1
#
_entry.id   AF-C3ZJZ1-F1
#
_cell.length_a   1.000
_cell.length_b   1.000
_cell.length_c   1.000
_cell.angle_alpha   90.00
_cell.angle_beta   90.00
_cell.angle_gamma   90.00
#
_symmetry.space_group_name_H-M   'P 1'
#
loop_
_entity.id
_entity.type
_entity.pdbx_description
1 polymer ?
#
loop_
_entity_poly.entity_id
_entity_poly.type
_entity_poly.pdbx_seq_one_letter_code
_entity_poly.pdbx_strand_id
1 'polypeptide(L)'
;MRVIKFSSSLAGTNVALNKKASQSSLLRSEYPAERAVDGNTGTILYPRQECTHTDLEYEPWWKVDLGDTYVISHVTVINRGDCCGERLQNFSVRVGPHQDISRNTQCGETYTKTPADGETIDIYCGEPIVGHWVSVQLVGREDYLSLCEVEVFEVSSPE
;
A
#
# COMPACT_ATOMS: atom_id res chain seq x y z
N MET A 1 38.08 -12.00 -22.17
CA MET A 1 36.70 -11.48 -22.24
C MET A 1 35.91 -12.14 -21.11
N ARG A 2 35.80 -11.48 -19.95
CA ARG A 2 35.01 -12.01 -18.83
C ARG A 2 33.55 -11.65 -19.11
N VAL A 3 32.72 -12.67 -19.31
CA VAL A 3 31.27 -12.50 -19.37
C VAL A 3 30.82 -12.22 -17.94
N ILE A 4 30.46 -10.97 -17.65
CA ILE A 4 29.79 -10.62 -16.39
C ILE A 4 28.37 -11.14 -16.53
N LYS A 5 28.06 -12.25 -15.84
CA LYS A 5 26.67 -12.67 -15.64
C LYS A 5 26.07 -11.72 -14.60
N PHE A 6 25.22 -10.80 -15.05
CA PHE A 6 24.33 -10.09 -14.13
C PHE A 6 23.28 -11.08 -13.64
N SER A 7 23.46 -11.56 -12.42
CA SER A 7 22.44 -12.22 -11.63
C SER A 7 22.08 -11.23 -10.54
N SER A 8 21.00 -10.47 -10.70
CA SER A 8 20.51 -9.60 -9.64
C SER A 8 19.00 -9.62 -9.60
N SER A 9 18.43 -10.36 -8.64
CA SER A 9 17.17 -9.93 -8.04
C SER A 9 17.53 -8.77 -7.10
N LEU A 10 17.41 -7.54 -7.60
CA LEU A 10 17.39 -6.36 -6.73
C LEU A 10 15.99 -6.30 -6.12
N ALA A 11 15.77 -7.02 -5.03
CA ALA A 11 14.59 -6.74 -4.20
C ALA A 11 14.85 -5.37 -3.57
N GLY A 12 14.07 -4.36 -3.96
CA GLY A 12 14.11 -3.05 -3.32
C GLY A 12 13.86 -3.19 -1.81
N THR A 13 14.35 -2.25 -1.02
CA THR A 13 14.08 -2.23 0.43
C THR A 13 12.64 -1.80 0.66
N ASN A 14 11.83 -2.58 1.40
CA ASN A 14 10.52 -2.15 1.88
C ASN A 14 10.72 -1.13 3.00
N VAL A 15 10.52 0.16 2.70
CA VAL A 15 10.72 1.27 3.64
C VAL A 15 9.50 1.55 4.52
N ALA A 16 8.37 0.89 4.28
CA ALA A 16 7.17 1.03 5.11
C ALA A 16 7.15 0.09 6.33
N LEU A 17 7.99 -0.94 6.36
CA LEU A 17 8.01 -1.94 7.43
C LEU A 17 8.15 -1.31 8.82
N ASN A 18 7.22 -1.64 9.72
CA ASN A 18 7.09 -1.17 11.10
C ASN A 18 6.97 0.36 11.26
N LYS A 19 6.55 1.07 10.21
CA LYS A 19 6.33 2.51 10.25
C LYS A 19 4.97 2.86 10.86
N LYS A 20 4.78 4.13 11.22
CA LYS A 20 3.51 4.59 11.77
C LYS A 20 2.49 4.71 10.63
N ALA A 21 1.31 4.14 10.84
CA ALA A 21 0.21 4.21 9.89
C ALA A 21 -1.01 4.87 10.52
N SER A 22 -1.92 5.35 9.68
CA SER A 22 -3.22 5.87 10.09
C SER A 22 -4.23 5.64 8.97
N GLN A 23 -5.51 5.62 9.31
CA GLN A 23 -6.60 5.44 8.37
C GLN A 23 -7.75 6.39 8.70
N SER A 24 -8.62 6.63 7.73
CA SER A 24 -9.73 7.59 7.83
C SER A 24 -10.69 7.31 9.00
N SER A 25 -10.97 6.04 9.24
CA SER A 25 -11.81 5.56 10.34
C SER A 25 -11.41 4.15 10.76
N LEU A 26 -11.91 3.66 11.90
CA LEU A 26 -11.57 2.35 12.44
C LEU A 26 -12.85 1.58 12.77
N LEU A 27 -13.09 0.46 12.07
CA LEU A 27 -14.29 -0.35 12.31
C LEU A 27 -14.28 -0.98 13.71
N ARG A 28 -13.14 -1.56 14.11
CA ARG A 28 -12.91 -2.17 15.43
C ARG A 28 -11.45 -2.08 15.82
N SER A 29 -11.17 -2.09 17.12
CA SER A 29 -9.82 -2.01 17.69
C SER A 29 -8.83 -3.07 17.20
N GLU A 30 -9.34 -4.20 16.71
CA GLU A 30 -8.58 -5.36 16.23
C GLU A 30 -7.99 -5.16 14.83
N TYR A 31 -8.43 -4.12 14.10
CA TYR A 31 -8.02 -3.82 12.73
C TYR A 31 -7.30 -2.46 12.58
N PRO A 32 -6.29 -2.16 13.43
CA PRO A 32 -5.59 -0.88 13.40
C PRO A 32 -4.80 -0.72 12.09
N ALA A 33 -4.48 0.53 11.71
CA ALA A 33 -3.80 0.85 10.46
C ALA A 33 -2.43 0.18 10.33
N GLU A 34 -1.75 -0.06 11.45
CA GLU A 34 -0.42 -0.65 11.53
C GLU A 34 -0.37 -2.11 11.03
N ARG A 35 -1.51 -2.80 10.92
CA ARG A 35 -1.57 -4.15 10.32
C ARG A 35 -1.02 -4.20 8.91
N ALA A 36 -1.18 -3.13 8.14
CA ALA A 36 -0.71 -3.09 6.75
C ALA A 36 0.80 -2.83 6.61
N VAL A 37 1.56 -2.72 7.70
CA VAL A 37 3.00 -2.45 7.68
C VAL A 37 3.74 -3.28 8.74
N ASP A 38 3.14 -4.35 9.24
CA ASP A 38 3.74 -5.15 10.32
C ASP A 38 4.62 -6.30 9.80
N GLY A 39 4.70 -6.48 8.48
CA GLY A 39 5.47 -7.54 7.81
C GLY A 39 4.73 -8.87 7.73
N ASN A 40 3.48 -8.96 8.18
CA ASN A 40 2.66 -10.14 8.06
C ASN A 40 1.83 -10.12 6.77
N THR A 41 2.26 -10.91 5.77
CA THR A 41 1.56 -11.01 4.48
C THR A 41 0.34 -11.94 4.50
N GLY A 42 -0.13 -12.34 5.69
CA GLY A 42 -1.37 -13.11 5.85
C GLY A 42 -2.59 -12.31 5.41
N THR A 43 -3.55 -12.98 4.75
CA THR A 43 -4.69 -12.31 4.11
C THR A 43 -6.02 -12.53 4.82
N ILE A 44 -6.01 -13.10 6.04
CA ILE A 44 -7.23 -13.47 6.76
C ILE A 44 -7.62 -12.39 7.77
N LEU A 45 -8.64 -11.62 7.43
CA LEU A 45 -9.15 -10.57 8.33
C LEU A 45 -9.89 -11.16 9.53
N TYR A 46 -10.78 -12.13 9.31
CA TYR A 46 -11.44 -12.87 10.40
C TYR A 46 -11.29 -14.37 10.19
N PRO A 47 -10.89 -15.14 11.22
CA PRO A 47 -10.69 -14.74 12.62
C PRO A 47 -9.28 -14.25 12.98
N ARG A 48 -8.36 -14.14 12.01
CA ARG A 48 -6.93 -13.96 12.31
C ARG A 48 -6.46 -12.52 12.52
N GLN A 49 -7.27 -11.53 12.12
CA GLN A 49 -6.99 -10.11 12.31
C GLN A 49 -5.66 -9.68 11.67
N GLU A 50 -5.36 -10.21 10.49
CA GLU A 50 -4.12 -9.96 9.76
C GLU A 50 -4.17 -8.69 8.89
N CYS A 51 -5.31 -7.98 8.86
CA CYS A 51 -5.53 -6.86 7.95
C CYS A 51 -6.15 -5.64 8.67
N THR A 52 -5.98 -4.48 8.06
CA THR A 52 -6.66 -3.22 8.43
C THR A 52 -8.16 -3.26 8.06
N HIS A 53 -8.97 -2.39 8.67
CA HIS A 53 -10.38 -2.23 8.30
C HIS A 53 -10.92 -0.86 8.71
N THR A 54 -11.32 -0.03 7.74
CA THR A 54 -12.08 1.21 7.99
C THR A 54 -13.56 0.93 8.26
N ASP A 55 -14.31 1.89 8.76
CA ASP A 55 -15.77 1.85 8.70
C ASP A 55 -16.27 2.06 7.25
N LEU A 56 -17.58 1.94 7.04
CA LEU A 56 -18.23 2.29 5.78
C LEU A 56 -18.28 3.81 5.64
N GLU A 57 -17.52 4.36 4.69
CA GLU A 57 -17.47 5.80 4.46
C GLU A 57 -17.15 6.12 3.00
N TYR A 58 -17.32 7.39 2.61
CA TYR A 58 -17.01 7.86 1.26
C TYR A 58 -15.49 8.08 1.11
N GLU A 59 -14.90 7.42 0.10
CA GLU A 59 -13.47 7.49 -0.23
C GLU A 59 -12.52 7.22 0.95
N PRO A 60 -12.67 6.08 1.66
CA PRO A 60 -11.82 5.71 2.78
C PRO A 60 -10.36 5.65 2.34
N TRP A 61 -9.46 6.00 3.26
CA TRP A 61 -8.03 6.03 3.00
C TRP A 61 -7.23 5.42 4.14
N TRP A 62 -6.07 4.91 3.77
CA TRP A 62 -4.99 4.50 4.65
C TRP A 62 -3.71 5.22 4.24
N LYS A 63 -2.84 5.58 5.19
CA LYS A 63 -1.53 6.15 4.89
C LYS A 63 -0.46 5.76 5.90
N VAL A 64 0.79 5.76 5.44
CA VAL A 64 2.00 5.54 6.24
C VAL A 64 2.89 6.77 6.25
N ASP A 65 3.42 7.08 7.44
CA ASP A 65 4.53 8.00 7.69
C ASP A 65 5.84 7.22 7.58
N LEU A 66 6.58 7.38 6.49
CA LEU A 66 7.83 6.63 6.28
C LEU A 66 8.95 7.04 7.26
N GLY A 67 8.78 8.14 7.99
CA GLY A 67 9.74 8.67 8.96
C GLY A 67 10.95 9.40 8.34
N ASP A 68 11.12 9.31 7.03
CA ASP A 68 12.09 10.07 6.24
C ASP A 68 11.57 10.20 4.80
N THR A 69 12.27 10.99 3.99
CA THR A 69 11.99 11.15 2.56
C THR A 69 12.74 10.11 1.74
N TYR A 70 12.00 9.36 0.91
CA TYR A 70 12.54 8.33 0.03
C TYR A 70 12.19 8.62 -1.43
N VAL A 71 12.91 8.00 -2.37
CA VAL A 71 12.59 8.02 -3.80
C VAL A 71 11.83 6.73 -4.12
N ILE A 72 10.50 6.78 -4.13
CA ILE A 72 9.63 5.61 -4.24
C ILE A 72 9.47 5.19 -5.69
N SER A 73 9.72 3.91 -5.97
CA SER A 73 9.61 3.31 -7.31
C SER A 73 8.26 2.64 -7.54
N HIS A 74 7.79 1.86 -6.57
CA HIS A 74 6.52 1.15 -6.61
C HIS A 74 6.01 0.85 -5.20
N VAL A 75 4.72 0.51 -5.14
CA VAL A 75 4.01 0.11 -3.93
C VAL A 75 3.31 -1.21 -4.22
N THR A 76 3.51 -2.20 -3.36
CA THR A 76 2.80 -3.48 -3.41
C THR A 76 1.69 -3.47 -2.37
N VAL A 77 0.48 -3.82 -2.77
CA VAL A 77 -0.70 -3.86 -1.91
C VAL A 77 -1.24 -5.28 -1.86
N ILE A 78 -1.29 -5.88 -0.67
CA ILE A 78 -1.85 -7.20 -0.43
C ILE A 78 -3.29 -7.06 0.04
N ASN A 79 -4.22 -7.58 -0.75
CA ASN A 79 -5.64 -7.50 -0.52
C ASN A 79 -6.12 -8.52 0.55
N ARG A 80 -7.33 -8.28 1.07
CA ARG A 80 -8.06 -9.24 1.91
C ARG A 80 -8.39 -10.51 1.14
N GLY A 81 -8.22 -11.67 1.78
CA GLY A 81 -8.36 -12.99 1.16
C GLY A 81 -9.37 -13.96 1.77
N ASP A 82 -9.95 -13.67 2.93
CA ASP A 82 -11.03 -14.50 3.52
C ASP A 82 -12.41 -14.23 2.92
N CYS A 83 -12.61 -13.05 2.35
CA CYS A 83 -13.71 -12.66 1.47
C CYS A 83 -13.42 -11.25 0.93
N CYS A 84 -14.34 -10.78 0.10
CA CYS A 84 -14.58 -9.36 -0.07
C CYS A 84 -13.41 -8.63 -0.76
N GLY A 85 -12.55 -9.37 -1.46
CA GLY A 85 -11.42 -8.83 -2.20
C GLY A 85 -11.87 -7.80 -3.24
N GLU A 86 -13.06 -7.96 -3.81
CA GLU A 86 -13.64 -7.04 -4.80
C GLU A 86 -13.78 -5.60 -4.30
N ARG A 87 -13.77 -5.37 -2.99
CA ARG A 87 -13.85 -4.03 -2.39
C ARG A 87 -12.65 -3.16 -2.72
N LEU A 88 -11.47 -3.76 -2.92
CA LEU A 88 -10.24 -3.05 -3.32
C LEU A 88 -10.20 -2.77 -4.84
N GLN A 89 -11.35 -2.42 -5.42
CA GLN A 89 -11.44 -1.89 -6.79
C GLN A 89 -11.57 -0.36 -6.76
N ASN A 90 -11.16 0.30 -7.84
CA ASN A 90 -11.17 1.76 -7.96
C ASN A 90 -10.41 2.43 -6.81
N PHE A 91 -9.13 2.07 -6.65
CA PHE A 91 -8.25 2.72 -5.68
C PHE A 91 -7.07 3.40 -6.35
N SER A 92 -6.52 4.38 -5.65
CA SER A 92 -5.35 5.16 -6.08
C SER A 92 -4.28 5.14 -5.00
N VAL A 93 -3.02 5.10 -5.43
CA VAL A 93 -1.86 5.28 -4.56
C VAL A 93 -1.32 6.69 -4.75
N ARG A 94 -1.00 7.39 -3.66
CA ARG A 94 -0.33 8.70 -3.73
C ARG A 94 0.93 8.70 -2.89
N VAL A 95 1.94 9.44 -3.36
CA VAL A 95 3.26 9.59 -2.74
C VAL A 95 3.61 11.07 -2.71
N GLY A 96 4.11 11.58 -1.59
CA GLY A 96 4.58 12.96 -1.53
C GLY A 96 4.94 13.45 -0.12
N PRO A 97 5.21 14.76 0.02
CA PRO A 97 5.71 15.33 1.27
C PRO A 97 4.60 15.75 2.24
N HIS A 98 3.33 15.63 1.86
CA HIS A 98 2.22 16.19 2.64
C HIS A 98 1.45 15.13 3.43
N GLN A 99 1.12 15.45 4.68
CA GLN A 99 0.26 14.62 5.52
C GLN A 99 -1.19 14.57 4.99
N ASP A 100 -1.64 15.65 4.33
CA ASP A 100 -2.88 15.67 3.56
C ASP A 100 -2.66 14.95 2.22
N ILE A 101 -3.26 13.76 2.08
CA ILE A 101 -3.04 12.85 0.96
C ILE A 101 -3.49 13.46 -0.38
N SER A 102 -4.46 14.38 -0.37
CA SER A 102 -5.01 15.00 -1.59
C SER A 102 -4.01 15.90 -2.32
N ARG A 103 -2.96 16.31 -1.61
CA ARG A 103 -1.89 17.19 -2.12
C ARG A 103 -0.69 16.41 -2.67
N ASN A 104 -0.68 15.09 -2.55
CA ASN A 104 0.42 14.24 -2.99
C ASN A 104 0.20 13.75 -4.42
N THR A 105 1.31 13.43 -5.10
CA THR A 105 1.30 12.97 -6.49
C THR A 105 0.76 11.56 -6.57
N GLN A 106 -0.10 11.27 -7.55
CA GLN A 106 -0.56 9.91 -7.80
C GLN A 106 0.60 9.05 -8.34
N CYS A 107 0.83 7.89 -7.73
CA CYS A 107 1.76 6.87 -8.19
C CYS A 107 1.02 5.93 -9.14
N GLY A 108 1.36 6.00 -10.43
CA GLY A 108 0.70 5.21 -11.46
C GLY A 108 -0.76 5.63 -11.72
N GLU A 109 -1.48 4.79 -12.44
CA GLU A 109 -2.90 4.98 -12.74
C GLU A 109 -3.79 4.44 -11.62
N THR A 110 -5.04 4.91 -11.56
CA THR A 110 -6.07 4.32 -10.69
C THR A 110 -6.26 2.85 -11.06
N TYR A 111 -6.23 1.96 -10.08
CA TYR A 111 -6.53 0.54 -10.28
C TYR A 111 -8.04 0.37 -10.40
N THR A 112 -8.53 0.04 -11.60
CA THR A 112 -9.98 -0.05 -11.93
C THR A 112 -10.50 -1.46 -12.11
N LYS A 113 -9.62 -2.47 -12.03
CA LYS A 113 -10.04 -3.88 -12.12
C LYS A 113 -10.70 -4.29 -10.80
N THR A 114 -11.46 -5.39 -10.85
CA THR A 114 -11.96 -6.06 -9.65
C THR A 114 -10.94 -7.11 -9.24
N PRO A 115 -10.24 -6.95 -8.10
CA PRO A 115 -9.21 -7.90 -7.69
C PRO A 115 -9.84 -9.16 -7.07
N ALA A 116 -9.13 -10.27 -7.14
CA ALA A 116 -9.50 -11.51 -6.47
C ALA A 116 -9.24 -11.41 -4.95
N ASP A 117 -9.87 -12.31 -4.20
CA ASP A 117 -9.57 -12.52 -2.79
C ASP A 117 -8.07 -12.82 -2.61
N GLY A 118 -7.39 -12.01 -1.81
CA GLY A 118 -5.98 -12.18 -1.45
C GLY A 118 -4.99 -11.77 -2.55
N GLU A 119 -5.46 -11.12 -3.62
CA GLU A 119 -4.58 -10.68 -4.71
C GLU A 119 -3.53 -9.69 -4.20
N THR A 120 -2.27 -9.92 -4.61
CA THR A 120 -1.17 -8.97 -4.48
C THR A 120 -1.10 -8.10 -5.72
N ILE A 121 -1.18 -6.79 -5.53
CA ILE A 121 -1.25 -5.80 -6.61
C ILE A 121 -0.04 -4.88 -6.53
N ASP A 122 0.78 -4.87 -7.58
CA ASP A 122 1.89 -3.93 -7.72
C ASP A 122 1.46 -2.67 -8.47
N ILE A 123 1.66 -1.51 -7.84
CA ILE A 123 1.44 -0.19 -8.41
C ILE A 123 2.79 0.47 -8.67
N TYR A 124 3.21 0.46 -9.94
CA TYR A 124 4.43 1.11 -10.39
C TYR A 124 4.17 2.60 -10.65
N CYS A 125 5.00 3.50 -10.10
CA CYS A 125 4.78 4.94 -10.26
C CYS A 125 5.05 5.45 -11.68
N GLY A 126 5.64 4.63 -12.56
CA GLY A 126 6.14 5.03 -13.87
C GLY A 126 7.47 5.76 -13.71
N GLU A 127 7.43 7.01 -13.24
CA GLU A 127 8.60 7.77 -12.79
C GLU A 127 8.69 7.72 -11.26
N PRO A 128 9.88 7.48 -10.66
CA PRO A 128 10.02 7.48 -9.22
C PRO A 128 9.63 8.81 -8.56
N ILE A 129 8.93 8.73 -7.43
CA ILE A 129 8.37 9.89 -6.73
C ILE A 129 9.07 10.09 -5.39
N VAL A 130 9.56 11.31 -5.14
CA VAL A 130 10.11 11.69 -3.83
C VAL A 130 8.96 11.87 -2.83
N GLY A 131 8.98 11.14 -1.71
CA GLY A 131 7.90 11.20 -0.73
C GLY A 131 8.29 10.78 0.69
N HIS A 132 7.60 11.40 1.65
CA HIS A 132 7.62 11.04 3.08
C HIS A 132 6.37 10.23 3.44
N TRP A 133 5.26 10.50 2.75
CA TRP A 133 3.95 9.87 2.96
C TRP A 133 3.57 9.04 1.75
N VAL A 134 3.00 7.86 2.01
CA VAL A 134 2.34 7.02 1.00
C VAL A 134 0.92 6.72 1.47
N SER A 135 -0.05 6.78 0.56
CA SER A 135 -1.45 6.49 0.88
C SER A 135 -2.12 5.62 -0.17
N VAL A 136 -3.06 4.79 0.29
CA VAL A 136 -4.00 4.02 -0.54
C VAL A 136 -5.40 4.56 -0.25
N GLN A 137 -6.15 4.91 -1.28
CA GLN A 137 -7.50 5.48 -1.14
C GLN A 137 -8.45 4.92 -2.20
N LEU A 138 -9.64 4.47 -1.77
CA LEU A 138 -10.74 4.19 -2.69
C LEU A 138 -11.27 5.52 -3.26
N VAL A 139 -11.56 5.58 -4.56
CA VAL A 139 -11.99 6.82 -5.23
C VAL A 139 -13.41 6.71 -5.78
N GLY A 140 -14.18 7.79 -5.64
CA GLY A 140 -15.50 7.97 -6.23
C GLY A 140 -16.61 7.09 -5.65
N ARG A 141 -16.44 6.53 -4.45
CA ARG A 141 -17.42 5.58 -3.87
C ARG A 141 -17.39 5.49 -2.35
N GLU A 142 -18.51 5.04 -1.80
CA GLU A 142 -18.64 4.59 -0.41
C GLU A 142 -18.37 3.09 -0.33
N ASP A 143 -17.43 2.68 0.54
CA ASP A 143 -17.14 1.28 0.88
C ASP A 143 -16.26 1.20 2.14
N TYR A 144 -15.85 -0.01 2.50
CA TYR A 144 -14.79 -0.32 3.45
C TYR A 144 -13.45 -0.51 2.74
N LEU A 145 -12.38 0.02 3.33
CA LEU A 145 -11.01 -0.28 2.93
C LEU A 145 -10.40 -1.30 3.88
N SER A 146 -9.91 -2.41 3.33
CA SER A 146 -9.11 -3.43 4.03
C SER A 146 -7.84 -3.71 3.25
N LEU A 147 -6.70 -3.55 3.93
CA LEU A 147 -5.36 -3.78 3.40
C LEU A 147 -4.65 -4.74 4.36
N CYS A 148 -4.15 -5.86 3.86
CA CYS A 148 -3.44 -6.84 4.67
C CYS A 148 -1.97 -6.51 4.80
N GLU A 149 -1.34 -6.04 3.72
CA GLU A 149 0.01 -5.47 3.77
C GLU A 149 0.17 -4.42 2.66
N VAL A 150 0.96 -3.39 2.93
CA VAL A 150 1.38 -2.36 1.99
C VAL A 150 2.89 -2.20 2.09
N GLU A 151 3.59 -2.70 1.09
CA GLU A 151 5.04 -2.60 0.98
C GLU A 151 5.40 -1.43 0.06
N VAL A 152 6.36 -0.60 0.48
CA VAL A 152 6.78 0.60 -0.26
C VAL A 152 8.24 0.46 -0.60
N PHE A 153 8.58 0.46 -1.90
CA PHE A 153 9.93 0.17 -2.35
C PHE A 153 10.60 1.39 -2.97
N GLU A 154 11.76 1.75 -2.41
CA GLU A 154 12.60 2.79 -2.98
C GLU A 154 13.33 2.33 -4.25
N VAL A 155 13.82 3.28 -5.05
CA VAL A 155 14.72 2.99 -6.17
C VAL A 155 16.01 2.39 -5.62
N SER A 156 16.31 1.14 -5.96
CA SER A 156 17.62 0.56 -5.69
C SER A 156 18.69 1.30 -6.50
N SER A 157 19.68 1.91 -5.87
CA SER A 157 20.88 2.35 -6.57
C SER A 157 21.61 1.13 -7.11
N PRO A 158 22.00 1.08 -8.40
CA PRO A 158 23.00 0.12 -8.82
C PRO A 158 24.31 0.41 -8.07
N GLU A 159 24.87 -0.59 -7.38
CA GLU A 159 26.26 -0.54 -6.88
C GLU A 159 27.27 -0.38 -8.03
#